data_AF-A0A6L3F4D9-F1
#
_entry.id   AF-A0A6L3F4D9-F1
#
_cell.length_a   1.000
_cell.length_b   1.000
_cell.length_c   1.000
_cell.angle_alpha   90.00
_cell.angle_beta   90.00
_cell.angle_gamma   90.00
#
_symmetry.space_group_name_H-M   'P 1'
#
loop_
_entity.id
_entity.type
_entity.pdbx_description
1 polymer ?
#
loop_
_entity_poly.entity_id
_entity_poly.type
_entity_poly.pdbx_seq_one_letter_code
_entity_poly.pdbx_strand_id
1 'polypeptide(L)'
;MESWKIYEGFYSFQEMTVQVRMVGEQLTVAFPGVPPGFEVVLQPQDGPHSFLMRGGPANGATAVFTLNEAGQAMKIEVGGDFTLSRTEQPPEPDGPTGQGLLPPELVLAPEKVEAFQALLDEVLEKGNGRFLHYHLPYPKYEFLQYAAMQDQIIFHGSKKPDIDLFSMKRTSMEMNDTSGRGNLQAVYGTHDGLWPMFFAVIDRANLTGSIRNGVNYYQNAVGDEVAVYNFSINKEILEKRPYSPGTLYFLSRETFRRLPLAEGAMSNEWASEVAIKPLAKLALEPEDFPFLEQIGGHDDSILVRAQELTGQVVTAVVQSDAASGQIRMQLDWTSELGPILLEYIEMQRMFVPTATLTLQFEPEAVWLQITGPPAYLQVLQNRLDEK
;
A
#
# COMPACT_ATOMS: atom_id res chain seq x y z
N MET A 1 -15.58 18.99 -28.37
CA MET A 1 -16.25 18.31 -27.25
C MET A 1 -16.64 16.88 -27.58
N GLU A 2 -17.29 16.58 -28.73
CA GLU A 2 -17.52 15.17 -29.15
C GLU A 2 -16.23 14.34 -29.25
N SER A 3 -15.09 15.01 -29.48
CA SER A 3 -13.76 14.42 -29.57
C SER A 3 -13.24 13.78 -28.27
N TRP A 4 -13.82 14.04 -27.09
CA TRP A 4 -13.31 13.48 -25.83
C TRP A 4 -14.05 12.22 -25.39
N LYS A 5 -15.17 11.88 -26.03
CA LYS A 5 -15.93 10.66 -25.74
C LYS A 5 -15.12 9.38 -25.93
N ILE A 6 -14.08 9.41 -26.78
CA ILE A 6 -13.20 8.26 -27.00
C ILE A 6 -12.44 7.82 -25.74
N TYR A 7 -12.27 8.72 -24.76
CA TYR A 7 -11.60 8.44 -23.49
C TYR A 7 -12.55 7.95 -22.40
N GLU A 8 -13.87 8.16 -22.54
CA GLU A 8 -14.85 7.76 -21.53
C GLU A 8 -14.90 6.23 -21.40
N GLY A 9 -15.04 5.76 -20.17
CA GLY A 9 -15.11 4.34 -19.86
C GLY A 9 -14.64 4.02 -18.45
N PHE A 10 -14.60 2.72 -18.15
CA PHE A 10 -14.02 2.19 -16.93
C PHE A 10 -12.59 1.75 -17.19
N TYR A 11 -11.72 2.05 -16.23
CA TYR A 11 -10.32 1.67 -16.28
C TYR A 11 -9.93 1.09 -14.94
N SER A 12 -9.16 0.00 -14.96
CA SER A 12 -8.78 -0.71 -13.76
C SER A 12 -7.26 -0.77 -13.62
N PHE A 13 -6.78 -0.53 -12.41
CA PHE A 13 -5.43 -0.83 -11.98
C PHE A 13 -5.52 -1.64 -10.70
N GLN A 14 -4.96 -2.85 -10.76
CA GLN A 14 -5.21 -3.87 -9.74
C GLN A 14 -6.73 -4.07 -9.55
N GLU A 15 -7.24 -3.96 -8.33
CA GLU A 15 -8.69 -4.05 -8.03
C GLU A 15 -9.38 -2.70 -7.97
N MET A 16 -8.66 -1.59 -8.15
CA MET A 16 -9.27 -0.27 -8.17
C MET A 16 -9.78 0.00 -9.58
N THR A 17 -11.08 0.24 -9.69
CA THR A 17 -11.70 0.68 -10.95
C THR A 17 -12.11 2.14 -10.84
N VAL A 18 -11.70 2.93 -11.83
CA VAL A 18 -12.05 4.35 -11.96
C VAL A 18 -12.92 4.55 -13.18
N GLN A 19 -13.74 5.59 -13.15
CA GLN A 19 -14.55 5.99 -14.29
C GLN A 19 -14.00 7.28 -14.89
N VAL A 20 -13.60 7.23 -16.15
CA VAL A 20 -13.32 8.45 -16.93
C VAL A 20 -14.63 8.90 -17.58
N ARG A 21 -15.03 10.14 -17.32
CA ARG A 21 -16.30 10.71 -17.82
C ARG A 21 -16.23 12.22 -18.02
N MET A 22 -17.13 12.75 -18.84
CA MET A 22 -17.36 14.18 -18.93
C MET A 22 -18.21 14.69 -17.75
N VAL A 23 -17.77 15.76 -17.10
CA VAL A 23 -18.56 16.53 -16.12
C VAL A 23 -18.56 17.98 -16.60
N GLY A 24 -19.71 18.45 -17.08
CA GLY A 24 -19.78 19.70 -17.84
C GLY A 24 -18.89 19.64 -19.09
N GLU A 25 -17.94 20.57 -19.20
CA GLU A 25 -16.97 20.63 -20.30
C GLU A 25 -15.61 19.99 -19.97
N GLN A 26 -15.47 19.36 -18.79
CA GLN A 26 -14.22 18.80 -18.31
C GLN A 26 -14.22 17.27 -18.40
N LEU A 27 -13.10 16.70 -18.83
CA LEU A 27 -12.83 15.28 -18.70
C LEU A 27 -12.34 15.02 -17.27
N THR A 28 -12.95 14.07 -16.58
CA THR A 28 -12.68 13.78 -15.16
C THR A 28 -12.44 12.30 -14.92
N VAL A 29 -11.72 11.98 -13.85
CA VAL A 29 -11.56 10.63 -13.33
C VAL A 29 -12.24 10.54 -11.97
N ALA A 30 -13.32 9.78 -11.90
CA ALA A 30 -14.04 9.51 -10.67
C ALA A 30 -13.51 8.20 -10.05
N PHE A 31 -13.01 8.30 -8.82
CA PHE A 31 -12.56 7.17 -8.02
C PHE A 31 -13.68 6.71 -7.08
N PRO A 32 -13.70 5.43 -6.67
CA PRO A 32 -14.68 4.94 -5.70
C PRO A 32 -14.67 5.78 -4.43
N GLY A 33 -15.86 6.18 -3.96
CA GLY A 33 -16.06 6.95 -2.73
C GLY A 33 -15.65 8.42 -2.76
N VAL A 34 -15.01 8.90 -3.83
CA VAL A 34 -14.72 10.33 -3.98
C VAL A 34 -16.03 11.11 -4.17
N PRO A 35 -16.32 12.12 -3.33
CA PRO A 35 -17.54 12.91 -3.45
C PRO A 35 -17.58 13.72 -4.76
N PRO A 36 -18.78 14.02 -5.30
CA PRO A 36 -18.91 14.95 -6.42
C PRO A 36 -18.25 16.29 -6.12
N GLY A 37 -17.49 16.81 -7.09
CA GLY A 37 -16.69 18.04 -6.95
C GLY A 37 -15.23 17.81 -6.54
N PHE A 38 -14.87 16.59 -6.12
CA PHE A 38 -13.50 16.19 -5.78
C PHE A 38 -12.89 15.24 -6.83
N GLU A 39 -13.53 15.05 -7.99
CA GLU A 39 -12.97 14.24 -9.07
C GLU A 39 -11.67 14.82 -9.61
N VAL A 40 -10.79 13.95 -10.11
CA VAL A 40 -9.56 14.39 -10.75
C VAL A 40 -9.87 14.97 -12.12
N VAL A 41 -9.46 16.22 -12.36
CA VAL A 41 -9.64 16.88 -13.66
C VAL A 41 -8.46 16.55 -14.57
N LEU A 42 -8.75 16.13 -15.81
CA LEU A 42 -7.76 15.88 -16.86
C LEU A 42 -7.65 17.11 -17.77
N GLN A 43 -6.65 17.95 -17.50
CA GLN A 43 -6.39 19.17 -18.25
C GLN A 43 -5.53 18.86 -19.49
N PRO A 44 -5.96 19.17 -20.72
CA PRO A 44 -5.17 18.89 -21.93
C PRO A 44 -3.75 19.48 -21.89
N GLN A 45 -2.77 18.74 -22.42
CA GLN A 45 -1.38 19.20 -22.58
C GLN A 45 -0.94 19.18 -24.05
N ASP A 46 0.24 19.76 -24.30
CA ASP A 46 0.93 19.69 -25.60
C ASP A 46 1.43 18.26 -25.85
N GLY A 47 0.55 17.41 -26.38
CA GLY A 47 0.86 16.02 -26.69
C GLY A 47 -0.38 15.27 -27.16
N PRO A 48 -0.23 14.26 -28.03
CA PRO A 48 -1.36 13.46 -28.48
C PRO A 48 -1.94 12.67 -27.30
N HIS A 49 -3.22 12.90 -26.99
CA HIS A 49 -3.94 12.17 -25.95
C HIS A 49 -3.33 12.31 -24.53
N SER A 50 -2.64 13.43 -24.29
CA SER A 50 -1.96 13.73 -23.02
C SER A 50 -2.73 14.76 -22.20
N PHE A 51 -2.81 14.50 -20.90
CA PHE A 51 -3.53 15.33 -19.93
C PHE A 51 -2.72 15.48 -18.64
N LEU A 52 -2.74 16.66 -18.04
CA LEU A 52 -2.25 16.91 -16.69
C LEU A 52 -3.35 16.60 -15.68
N MET A 53 -3.04 15.80 -14.67
CA MET A 53 -3.98 15.46 -13.60
C MET A 53 -4.03 16.56 -12.54
N ARG A 54 -5.25 16.95 -12.13
CA ARG A 54 -5.50 17.96 -11.08
C ARG A 54 -6.45 17.45 -10.01
N GLY A 55 -6.11 17.63 -8.73
CA GLY A 55 -7.03 17.40 -7.61
C GLY A 55 -7.09 15.97 -7.04
N GLY A 56 -6.07 15.15 -7.23
CA GLY A 56 -6.02 13.79 -6.67
C GLY A 56 -4.61 13.33 -6.29
N PRO A 57 -4.41 12.03 -5.99
CA PRO A 57 -3.12 11.52 -5.49
C PRO A 57 -1.98 11.67 -6.49
N ALA A 58 -2.29 11.73 -7.79
CA ALA A 58 -1.33 11.99 -8.86
C ALA A 58 -1.41 13.45 -9.38
N ASN A 59 -1.80 14.41 -8.53
CA ASN A 59 -1.87 15.82 -8.91
C ASN A 59 -0.51 16.30 -9.45
N GLY A 60 -0.51 16.84 -10.66
CA GLY A 60 0.71 17.27 -11.36
C GLY A 60 1.33 16.21 -12.28
N ALA A 61 0.90 14.95 -12.20
CA ALA A 61 1.37 13.90 -13.11
C ALA A 61 0.68 13.99 -14.48
N THR A 62 1.39 13.52 -15.51
CA THR A 62 0.85 13.38 -16.87
C THR A 62 0.14 12.04 -17.02
N ALA A 63 -1.10 12.07 -17.49
CA ALA A 63 -1.88 10.93 -17.96
C ALA A 63 -1.86 10.88 -19.50
N VAL A 64 -1.43 9.76 -20.06
CA VAL A 64 -1.37 9.52 -21.51
C VAL A 64 -2.28 8.37 -21.89
N PHE A 65 -3.21 8.60 -22.81
CA PHE A 65 -4.09 7.54 -23.30
C PHE A 65 -3.53 6.86 -24.55
N THR A 66 -3.57 5.53 -24.57
CA THR A 66 -3.27 4.74 -25.77
C THR A 66 -4.58 4.32 -26.44
N LEU A 67 -4.72 4.63 -27.73
CA LEU A 67 -5.89 4.27 -28.53
C LEU A 67 -5.65 2.99 -29.34
N ASN A 68 -6.72 2.23 -29.60
CA ASN A 68 -6.71 1.14 -30.60
C ASN A 68 -6.87 1.68 -32.03
N GLU A 69 -6.85 0.79 -33.03
CA GLU A 69 -7.03 1.14 -34.45
C GLU A 69 -8.37 1.81 -34.76
N ALA A 70 -9.41 1.57 -33.95
CA ALA A 70 -10.71 2.20 -34.05
C ALA A 70 -10.78 3.59 -33.37
N GLY A 71 -9.66 4.07 -32.82
CA GLY A 71 -9.57 5.36 -32.12
C GLY A 71 -10.17 5.35 -30.71
N GLN A 72 -10.45 4.18 -30.14
CA GLN A 72 -10.98 4.04 -28.79
C GLN A 72 -9.84 3.87 -27.78
N ALA A 73 -9.88 4.60 -26.67
CA ALA A 73 -8.88 4.46 -25.63
C ALA A 73 -8.91 3.06 -25.01
N MET A 74 -7.74 2.46 -24.79
CA MET A 74 -7.58 1.10 -24.24
C MET A 74 -6.78 1.08 -22.95
N LYS A 75 -5.92 2.08 -22.73
CA LYS A 75 -5.02 2.15 -21.58
C LYS A 75 -4.73 3.61 -21.22
N ILE A 76 -4.45 3.85 -19.95
CA ILE A 76 -3.94 5.12 -19.41
C ILE A 76 -2.60 4.85 -18.74
N GLU A 77 -1.57 5.61 -19.10
CA GLU A 77 -0.29 5.66 -18.37
C GLU A 77 -0.25 6.94 -17.55
N VAL A 78 -0.02 6.84 -16.24
CA VAL A 78 0.03 7.99 -15.32
C VAL A 78 1.42 8.08 -14.71
N GLY A 79 2.11 9.19 -14.99
CA GLY A 79 3.43 9.50 -14.43
C GLY A 79 4.53 8.49 -14.79
N GLY A 80 4.30 7.61 -15.77
CA GLY A 80 5.21 6.51 -16.12
C GLY A 80 5.17 5.30 -15.18
N ASP A 81 4.56 5.44 -14.00
CA ASP A 81 4.58 4.42 -12.94
C ASP A 81 3.29 3.59 -12.89
N PHE A 82 2.16 4.17 -13.27
CA PHE A 82 0.87 3.50 -13.20
C PHE A 82 0.29 3.24 -14.58
N THR A 83 -0.25 2.04 -14.78
CA THR A 83 -0.95 1.63 -15.99
C THR A 83 -2.35 1.17 -15.63
N LEU A 84 -3.37 1.86 -16.13
CA LEU A 84 -4.76 1.45 -16.02
C LEU A 84 -5.22 0.89 -17.37
N SER A 85 -5.79 -0.31 -17.37
CA SER A 85 -6.35 -0.91 -18.58
C SER A 85 -7.85 -0.66 -18.64
N ARG A 86 -8.38 -0.37 -19.84
CA ARG A 86 -9.81 -0.25 -20.04
C ARG A 86 -10.49 -1.58 -19.74
N THR A 87 -11.60 -1.51 -19.05
CA THR A 87 -12.43 -2.65 -18.67
C THR A 87 -13.87 -2.40 -19.08
N GLU A 88 -14.66 -3.48 -19.13
CA GLU A 88 -16.10 -3.36 -19.10
C GLU A 88 -16.55 -2.78 -17.75
N GLN A 89 -17.81 -2.39 -17.63
CA GLN A 89 -18.34 -1.91 -16.37
C GLN A 89 -18.06 -2.95 -15.27
N PRO A 90 -17.43 -2.56 -14.15
CA PRO A 90 -17.11 -3.51 -13.09
C PRO A 90 -18.42 -4.10 -12.55
N PRO A 91 -18.44 -5.39 -12.22
CA PRO A 91 -19.59 -5.98 -11.55
C PRO A 91 -19.84 -5.27 -10.22
N GLU A 92 -21.11 -5.21 -9.80
CA GLU A 92 -21.42 -4.76 -8.45
C GLU A 92 -20.78 -5.73 -7.45
N PRO A 93 -20.11 -5.21 -6.40
CA PRO A 93 -19.43 -6.05 -5.42
C PRO A 93 -20.45 -6.75 -4.50
N ASP A 94 -20.23 -8.03 -4.23
CA ASP A 94 -21.06 -8.86 -3.33
C ASP A 94 -20.81 -8.58 -1.82
N GLY A 95 -20.21 -7.43 -1.47
CA GLY A 95 -19.87 -7.06 -0.10
C GLY A 95 -19.04 -5.77 0.00
N PRO A 96 -18.51 -5.45 1.21
CA PRO A 96 -17.61 -4.31 1.38
C PRO A 96 -16.40 -4.48 0.47
N THR A 97 -16.17 -3.52 -0.42
CA THR A 97 -14.96 -3.50 -1.24
C THR A 97 -13.74 -3.07 -0.44
N GLY A 98 -13.95 -2.43 0.70
CA GLY A 98 -12.89 -1.74 1.42
C GLY A 98 -12.27 -0.62 0.60
N GLN A 99 -12.99 -0.05 -0.36
CA GLN A 99 -12.52 1.06 -1.20
C GLN A 99 -13.47 2.25 -1.05
N GLY A 100 -12.92 3.46 -1.17
CA GLY A 100 -13.74 4.66 -1.18
C GLY A 100 -14.28 5.07 0.18
N LEU A 101 -13.59 4.72 1.26
CA LEU A 101 -14.06 4.98 2.62
C LEU A 101 -13.73 6.42 2.99
N LEU A 102 -14.73 7.18 3.43
CA LEU A 102 -14.56 8.55 3.90
C LEU A 102 -14.34 8.56 5.42
N PRO A 103 -13.46 9.40 5.96
CA PRO A 103 -13.28 9.50 7.40
C PRO A 103 -14.59 9.92 8.08
N PRO A 104 -14.87 9.43 9.31
CA PRO A 104 -15.97 9.96 10.10
C PRO A 104 -15.81 11.47 10.29
N GLU A 105 -16.93 12.20 10.20
CA GLU A 105 -16.94 13.65 10.36
C GLU A 105 -16.33 14.07 11.71
N LEU A 106 -15.34 14.96 11.67
CA LEU A 106 -14.71 15.50 12.86
C LEU A 106 -15.31 16.87 13.22
N VAL A 107 -16.22 16.87 14.19
CA VAL A 107 -16.79 18.11 14.74
C VAL A 107 -15.97 18.59 15.95
N LEU A 108 -15.22 19.68 15.76
CA LEU A 108 -14.32 20.29 16.76
C LEU A 108 -14.99 21.43 17.54
N ALA A 109 -15.81 21.08 18.54
CA ALA A 109 -16.28 22.06 19.51
C ALA A 109 -15.11 22.59 20.37
N PRO A 110 -15.15 23.84 20.88
CA PRO A 110 -14.05 24.44 21.64
C PRO A 110 -13.53 23.58 22.80
N GLU A 111 -14.42 22.97 23.58
CA GLU A 111 -14.07 22.09 24.70
C GLU A 111 -13.35 20.81 24.26
N LYS A 112 -13.72 20.27 23.08
CA LYS A 112 -13.05 19.10 22.49
C LYS A 112 -11.65 19.48 21.99
N VAL A 113 -11.49 20.66 21.37
CA VAL A 113 -10.19 21.19 20.94
C VAL A 113 -9.26 21.36 22.14
N GLU A 114 -9.74 21.99 23.22
CA GLU A 114 -8.94 22.18 24.44
C GLU A 114 -8.49 20.83 25.04
N ALA A 115 -9.40 19.85 25.11
CA ALA A 115 -9.09 18.51 25.62
C ALA A 115 -8.07 17.77 24.74
N PHE A 116 -8.21 17.83 23.41
CA PHE A 116 -7.25 17.21 22.49
C PHE A 116 -5.90 17.93 22.49
N GLN A 117 -5.89 19.26 22.61
CA GLN A 117 -4.65 20.02 22.69
C GLN A 117 -3.88 19.66 23.95
N ALA A 118 -4.53 19.62 25.12
CA ALA A 118 -3.87 19.24 26.36
C ALA A 118 -3.25 17.82 26.29
N LEU A 119 -3.95 16.89 25.63
CA LEU A 119 -3.44 15.53 25.43
C LEU A 119 -2.27 15.48 24.45
N LEU A 120 -2.30 16.30 23.40
CA LEU A 120 -1.21 16.43 22.45
C LEU A 120 0.03 17.09 23.07
N ASP A 121 -0.16 18.12 23.89
CA ASP A 121 0.92 18.77 24.63
C ASP A 121 1.63 17.77 25.55
N GLU A 122 0.89 16.87 26.20
CA GLU A 122 1.49 15.75 26.94
C GLU A 122 2.38 14.86 26.06
N VAL A 123 1.93 14.53 24.84
CA VAL A 123 2.73 13.73 23.89
C VAL A 123 4.01 14.46 23.47
N LEU A 124 3.91 15.76 23.15
CA LEU A 124 5.02 16.54 22.63
C LEU A 124 6.03 16.95 23.72
N GLU A 125 5.56 17.38 24.90
CA GLU A 125 6.42 17.88 25.97
C GLU A 125 7.03 16.76 26.81
N LYS A 126 6.26 15.71 27.13
CA LYS A 126 6.74 14.63 28.00
C LYS A 126 7.43 13.51 27.24
N GLY A 127 7.35 13.51 25.90
CA GLY A 127 7.90 12.56 24.91
C GLY A 127 8.88 11.49 25.43
N ASN A 128 8.39 10.52 26.21
CA ASN A 128 9.21 9.54 26.91
C ASN A 128 8.93 8.10 26.47
N GLY A 129 8.13 7.95 25.39
CA GLY A 129 7.77 6.65 24.82
C GLY A 129 6.83 5.83 25.68
N ARG A 130 6.18 6.40 26.70
CA ARG A 130 5.21 5.69 27.54
C ARG A 130 3.84 5.60 26.88
N PHE A 131 3.01 4.70 27.44
CA PHE A 131 1.61 4.63 27.09
C PHE A 131 0.87 5.89 27.56
N LEU A 132 0.17 6.51 26.63
CA LEU A 132 -0.77 7.59 26.84
C LEU A 132 -2.02 7.02 27.52
N HIS A 133 -2.36 7.55 28.69
CA HIS A 133 -3.58 7.17 29.38
C HIS A 133 -4.77 7.94 28.79
N TYR A 134 -5.39 7.35 27.77
CA TYR A 134 -6.52 7.97 27.09
C TYR A 134 -7.80 7.89 27.94
N HIS A 135 -8.21 9.02 28.52
CA HIS A 135 -9.38 9.12 29.40
C HIS A 135 -10.46 10.08 28.87
N LEU A 136 -10.32 10.58 27.64
CA LEU A 136 -11.27 11.51 27.07
C LEU A 136 -12.58 10.79 26.71
N PRO A 137 -13.75 11.44 26.81
CA PRO A 137 -15.04 10.85 26.45
C PRO A 137 -15.28 10.84 24.92
N TYR A 138 -14.21 10.95 24.13
CA TYR A 138 -14.25 11.04 22.68
C TYR A 138 -13.59 9.81 22.07
N PRO A 139 -14.00 9.37 20.87
CA PRO A 139 -13.32 8.29 20.17
C PRO A 139 -11.84 8.61 19.92
N LYS A 140 -10.96 7.61 20.05
CA LYS A 140 -9.51 7.80 19.82
C LYS A 140 -9.23 8.31 18.41
N TYR A 141 -9.97 7.85 17.41
CA TYR A 141 -9.78 8.27 16.02
C TYR A 141 -10.00 9.78 15.82
N GLU A 142 -10.86 10.43 16.61
CA GLU A 142 -11.04 11.88 16.53
C GLU A 142 -9.82 12.64 17.03
N PHE A 143 -9.22 12.18 18.14
CA PHE A 143 -7.95 12.74 18.63
C PHE A 143 -6.83 12.53 17.62
N LEU A 144 -6.77 11.38 16.96
CA LEU A 144 -5.75 11.10 15.95
C LEU A 144 -5.90 11.99 14.72
N GLN A 145 -7.12 12.26 14.26
CA GLN A 145 -7.37 13.25 13.21
C GLN A 145 -6.95 14.66 13.65
N TYR A 146 -7.31 15.07 14.87
CA TYR A 146 -6.88 16.37 15.43
C TYR A 146 -5.36 16.49 15.50
N ALA A 147 -4.67 15.45 15.98
CA ALA A 147 -3.22 15.43 16.10
C ALA A 147 -2.52 15.45 14.72
N ALA A 148 -3.08 14.77 13.72
CA ALA A 148 -2.60 14.82 12.34
C ALA A 148 -2.66 16.23 11.75
N MET A 149 -3.72 17.00 12.04
CA MET A 149 -3.87 18.40 11.61
C MET A 149 -2.78 19.34 12.17
N GLN A 150 -2.10 18.97 13.25
CA GLN A 150 -1.04 19.80 13.83
C GLN A 150 0.31 19.63 13.12
N ASP A 151 0.44 18.66 12.20
CA ASP A 151 1.58 18.50 11.29
C ASP A 151 2.96 18.31 11.97
N GLN A 152 2.96 17.87 13.24
CA GLN A 152 4.16 17.67 14.07
C GLN A 152 4.53 16.19 14.30
N ILE A 153 3.61 15.27 14.00
CA ILE A 153 3.72 13.84 14.34
C ILE A 153 3.69 12.99 13.09
N ILE A 154 4.45 11.89 13.14
CA ILE A 154 4.30 10.74 12.27
C ILE A 154 3.77 9.57 13.10
N PHE A 155 2.75 8.91 12.58
CA PHE A 155 2.09 7.77 13.19
C PHE A 155 2.63 6.46 12.63
N HIS A 156 2.76 5.46 13.49
CA HIS A 156 3.14 4.10 13.13
C HIS A 156 2.30 3.07 13.88
N GLY A 157 1.64 2.15 13.18
CA GLY A 157 0.84 1.08 13.79
C GLY A 157 1.60 -0.24 13.87
N SER A 158 1.54 -0.92 15.02
CA SER A 158 2.26 -2.18 15.23
C SER A 158 1.56 -3.08 16.25
N LYS A 159 1.78 -4.40 16.10
CA LYS A 159 1.37 -5.43 17.08
C LYS A 159 2.33 -5.59 18.26
N LYS A 160 3.54 -5.05 18.15
CA LYS A 160 4.54 -5.09 19.22
C LYS A 160 4.32 -3.86 20.11
N PRO A 161 3.93 -4.00 21.38
CA PRO A 161 3.64 -2.86 22.27
C PRO A 161 4.90 -2.26 22.92
N ASP A 162 6.01 -2.97 22.87
CA ASP A 162 7.25 -2.73 23.62
C ASP A 162 8.39 -2.14 22.76
N ILE A 163 8.07 -1.58 21.58
CA ILE A 163 9.08 -0.89 20.78
C ILE A 163 9.51 0.40 21.48
N ASP A 164 10.71 0.39 22.06
CA ASP A 164 11.33 1.58 22.67
C ASP A 164 12.27 2.33 21.73
N LEU A 165 12.75 1.63 20.69
CA LEU A 165 13.58 2.20 19.63
C LEU A 165 13.26 1.50 18.31
N PHE A 166 12.76 2.26 17.34
CA PHE A 166 12.62 1.80 15.97
C PHE A 166 14.00 1.74 15.31
N SER A 167 14.36 0.56 14.80
CA SER A 167 15.59 0.36 14.02
C SER A 167 15.26 0.35 12.53
N MET A 168 16.24 0.74 11.70
CA MET A 168 16.15 0.78 10.23
C MET A 168 16.20 -0.62 9.62
N LYS A 169 15.35 -1.53 10.09
CA LYS A 169 15.29 -2.92 9.63
C LYS A 169 14.08 -3.10 8.73
N ARG A 170 14.32 -3.54 7.50
CA ARG A 170 13.28 -3.98 6.58
C ARG A 170 13.02 -5.49 6.73
N THR A 171 11.78 -5.85 7.02
CA THR A 171 11.35 -7.25 7.17
C THR A 171 10.34 -7.71 6.11
N SER A 172 9.98 -6.85 5.16
CA SER A 172 9.09 -7.16 4.03
C SER A 172 9.49 -6.35 2.81
N MET A 173 9.05 -6.74 1.62
CA MET A 173 9.38 -6.07 0.35
C MET A 173 8.09 -5.60 -0.33
N GLU A 174 8.12 -4.41 -0.92
CA GLU A 174 7.05 -3.94 -1.80
C GLU A 174 7.34 -4.52 -3.19
N MET A 175 6.46 -5.42 -3.64
CA MET A 175 6.55 -6.01 -4.98
C MET A 175 6.26 -4.93 -6.03
N ASN A 176 6.94 -5.00 -7.17
CA ASN A 176 6.82 -4.01 -8.26
C ASN A 176 7.21 -2.57 -7.89
N ASP A 177 8.00 -2.36 -6.82
CA ASP A 177 8.59 -1.05 -6.55
C ASP A 177 9.69 -0.73 -7.58
N THR A 178 9.28 -0.10 -8.68
CA THR A 178 10.17 0.43 -9.72
C THR A 178 10.85 1.73 -9.33
N SER A 179 10.25 2.45 -8.37
CA SER A 179 10.69 3.76 -7.92
C SER A 179 11.82 3.72 -6.88
N GLY A 180 12.04 2.56 -6.24
CA GLY A 180 12.95 2.40 -5.12
C GLY A 180 12.46 3.07 -3.82
N ARG A 181 11.24 3.61 -3.80
CA ARG A 181 10.65 4.29 -2.63
C ARG A 181 10.24 3.28 -1.56
N GLY A 182 9.70 2.16 -2.02
CA GLY A 182 9.05 1.16 -1.20
C GLY A 182 10.05 0.39 -0.38
N ASN A 183 11.30 0.25 -0.86
CA ASN A 183 12.32 -0.68 -0.36
C ASN A 183 13.51 -0.09 0.42
N LEU A 184 13.39 1.13 0.96
CA LEU A 184 14.43 1.74 1.80
C LEU A 184 14.61 1.01 3.14
N GLN A 185 15.85 1.01 3.65
CA GLN A 185 16.17 0.64 5.04
C GLN A 185 15.85 1.84 5.95
N ALA A 186 14.60 1.96 6.35
CA ALA A 186 14.10 3.12 7.08
C ALA A 186 13.00 2.71 8.08
N VAL A 187 12.72 3.60 9.03
CA VAL A 187 11.49 3.58 9.82
C VAL A 187 10.39 4.23 8.98
N TYR A 188 9.32 3.49 8.69
CA TYR A 188 8.18 3.99 7.92
C TYR A 188 7.07 4.47 8.85
N GLY A 189 6.34 5.49 8.42
CA GLY A 189 5.13 5.96 9.08
C GLY A 189 4.31 6.84 8.14
N THR A 190 3.27 7.46 8.68
CA THR A 190 2.42 8.38 7.93
C THR A 190 2.00 9.56 8.80
N HIS A 191 1.75 10.70 8.17
CA HIS A 191 1.15 11.87 8.80
C HIS A 191 -0.36 11.69 9.06
N ASP A 192 -0.99 10.70 8.43
CA ASP A 192 -2.41 10.38 8.61
C ASP A 192 -2.64 9.59 9.92
N GLY A 193 -3.60 10.02 10.73
CA GLY A 193 -3.88 9.41 12.03
C GLY A 193 -4.68 8.10 11.96
N LEU A 194 -5.45 7.86 10.90
CA LEU A 194 -6.39 6.74 10.79
C LEU A 194 -5.78 5.53 10.08
N TRP A 195 -5.05 5.77 9.00
CA TRP A 195 -4.37 4.75 8.20
C TRP A 195 -3.53 3.77 9.04
N PRO A 196 -2.67 4.22 9.98
CA PRO A 196 -1.83 3.32 10.76
C PRO A 196 -2.61 2.51 11.80
N MET A 197 -3.84 2.89 12.16
CA MET A 197 -4.68 2.08 13.03
C MET A 197 -4.95 0.70 12.42
N PHE A 198 -5.10 0.60 11.10
CA PHE A 198 -5.25 -0.67 10.40
C PHE A 198 -4.08 -1.62 10.68
N PHE A 199 -2.84 -1.14 10.61
CA PHE A 199 -1.66 -1.95 10.92
C PHE A 199 -1.56 -2.35 12.39
N ALA A 200 -2.10 -1.55 13.30
CA ALA A 200 -2.13 -1.87 14.72
C ALA A 200 -3.17 -2.96 15.02
N VAL A 201 -4.35 -2.92 14.40
CA VAL A 201 -5.45 -3.84 14.77
C VAL A 201 -5.43 -5.15 13.99
N ILE A 202 -4.80 -5.19 12.81
CA ILE A 202 -4.73 -6.40 11.99
C ILE A 202 -3.72 -7.41 12.55
N ASP A 203 -4.18 -8.63 12.81
CA ASP A 203 -3.37 -9.72 13.30
C ASP A 203 -2.62 -10.43 12.17
N ARG A 204 -1.50 -9.84 11.74
CA ARG A 204 -0.66 -10.41 10.68
C ARG A 204 -0.14 -11.82 10.97
N ALA A 205 -0.06 -12.25 12.23
CA ALA A 205 0.39 -13.61 12.56
C ALA A 205 -0.65 -14.67 12.19
N ASN A 206 -1.93 -14.28 12.13
CA ASN A 206 -3.06 -15.12 11.76
C ASN A 206 -3.60 -14.80 10.36
N LEU A 207 -2.90 -13.96 9.58
CA LEU A 207 -3.24 -13.68 8.19
C LEU A 207 -2.56 -14.67 7.24
N THR A 208 -3.28 -15.03 6.18
CA THR A 208 -2.75 -15.74 5.01
C THR A 208 -2.99 -14.88 3.78
N GLY A 209 -1.97 -14.74 2.93
CA GLY A 209 -1.99 -13.82 1.79
C GLY A 209 -1.44 -12.44 2.13
N SER A 210 -2.01 -11.42 1.53
CA SER A 210 -1.59 -10.02 1.59
C SER A 210 -2.66 -9.13 2.21
N ILE A 211 -2.24 -7.91 2.52
CA ILE A 211 -3.12 -6.80 2.88
C ILE A 211 -2.94 -5.72 1.82
N ARG A 212 -4.02 -5.04 1.45
CA ARG A 212 -3.97 -3.89 0.54
C ARG A 212 -4.61 -2.74 1.26
N ASN A 213 -3.92 -1.61 1.26
CA ASN A 213 -4.32 -0.48 2.07
C ASN A 213 -3.78 0.81 1.47
N GLY A 214 -4.40 1.91 1.84
CA GLY A 214 -3.96 3.23 1.42
C GLY A 214 -4.90 4.32 1.89
N VAL A 215 -4.37 5.53 1.84
CA VAL A 215 -5.16 6.76 1.89
C VAL A 215 -4.73 7.59 0.69
N ASN A 216 -5.68 8.24 0.03
CA ASN A 216 -5.45 9.16 -1.06
C ASN A 216 -6.18 10.47 -0.77
N TYR A 217 -5.53 11.60 -1.02
CA TYR A 217 -6.12 12.91 -0.83
C TYR A 217 -6.59 13.46 -2.17
N TYR A 218 -7.81 14.00 -2.17
CA TYR A 218 -8.44 14.62 -3.33
C TYR A 218 -8.79 16.06 -2.99
N GLN A 219 -8.61 16.95 -3.96
CA GLN A 219 -8.83 18.38 -3.78
C GLN A 219 -9.85 18.88 -4.79
N ASN A 220 -10.81 19.66 -4.31
CA ASN A 220 -11.77 20.32 -5.19
C ASN A 220 -11.19 21.62 -5.78
N ALA A 221 -11.97 22.29 -6.64
CA ALA A 221 -11.52 23.51 -7.32
C ALA A 221 -11.30 24.72 -6.38
N VAL A 222 -11.90 24.72 -5.19
CA VAL A 222 -11.71 25.80 -4.19
C VAL A 222 -10.59 25.49 -3.19
N GLY A 223 -9.96 24.32 -3.30
CA GLY A 223 -8.82 23.90 -2.48
C GLY A 223 -9.19 23.14 -1.22
N ASP A 224 -10.46 22.78 -1.00
CA ASP A 224 -10.79 21.85 0.08
C ASP A 224 -10.23 20.47 -0.27
N GLU A 225 -9.89 19.71 0.76
CA GLU A 225 -9.28 18.39 0.63
C GLU A 225 -10.12 17.32 1.34
N VAL A 226 -10.21 16.14 0.76
CA VAL A 226 -10.82 14.96 1.36
C VAL A 226 -9.90 13.75 1.27
N ALA A 227 -9.72 13.05 2.39
CA ALA A 227 -9.06 11.78 2.44
C ALA A 227 -10.03 10.66 2.05
N VAL A 228 -9.58 9.75 1.20
CA VAL A 228 -10.32 8.55 0.82
C VAL A 228 -9.45 7.34 1.08
N TYR A 229 -9.95 6.43 1.90
CA TYR A 229 -9.22 5.27 2.37
C TYR A 229 -9.60 4.01 1.63
N ASN A 230 -8.66 3.08 1.59
CA ASN A 230 -8.91 1.71 1.21
C ASN A 230 -8.23 0.73 2.19
N PHE A 231 -8.94 -0.32 2.57
CA PHE A 231 -8.47 -1.39 3.46
C PHE A 231 -9.07 -2.72 3.03
N SER A 232 -8.22 -3.66 2.65
CA SER A 232 -8.65 -5.01 2.36
C SER A 232 -7.63 -6.04 2.79
N ILE A 233 -8.13 -7.23 3.08
CA ILE A 233 -7.36 -8.43 3.38
C ILE A 233 -7.87 -9.58 2.52
N ASN A 234 -7.15 -10.69 2.49
CA ASN A 234 -7.60 -11.89 1.79
C ASN A 234 -9.04 -12.26 2.23
N LYS A 235 -9.94 -12.37 1.25
CA LYS A 235 -11.36 -12.68 1.46
C LYS A 235 -11.60 -13.94 2.28
N GLU A 236 -10.76 -14.96 2.14
CA GLU A 236 -10.90 -16.24 2.86
C GLU A 236 -10.64 -16.13 4.37
N ILE A 237 -9.92 -15.08 4.78
CA ILE A 237 -9.60 -14.81 6.19
C ILE A 237 -10.48 -13.69 6.75
N LEU A 238 -11.06 -12.83 5.91
CA LEU A 238 -11.91 -11.71 6.35
C LEU A 238 -13.05 -12.18 7.26
N GLU A 239 -13.74 -13.26 6.90
CA GLU A 239 -14.83 -13.84 7.70
C GLU A 239 -14.39 -14.30 9.10
N LYS A 240 -13.09 -14.62 9.26
CA LYS A 240 -12.51 -15.03 10.55
C LYS A 240 -12.19 -13.85 11.46
N ARG A 241 -12.37 -12.61 10.97
CA ARG A 241 -12.12 -11.35 11.70
C ARG A 241 -10.76 -11.37 12.41
N PRO A 242 -9.64 -11.39 11.65
CA PRO A 242 -8.28 -11.52 12.17
C PRO A 242 -7.81 -10.19 12.81
N TYR A 243 -8.56 -9.70 13.79
CA TYR A 243 -8.35 -8.44 14.46
C TYR A 243 -7.97 -8.71 15.91
N SER A 244 -7.01 -7.96 16.43
CA SER A 244 -6.63 -8.05 17.83
C SER A 244 -6.06 -6.71 18.33
N PRO A 245 -5.98 -6.50 19.64
CA PRO A 245 -5.50 -5.25 20.21
C PRO A 245 -4.07 -4.93 19.79
N GLY A 246 -3.75 -3.66 19.58
CA GLY A 246 -2.45 -3.22 19.07
C GLY A 246 -1.99 -1.90 19.65
N THR A 247 -0.91 -1.36 19.09
CA THR A 247 -0.30 -0.12 19.54
C THR A 247 -0.09 0.83 18.38
N LEU A 248 -0.53 2.07 18.57
CA LEU A 248 -0.18 3.19 17.73
C LEU A 248 0.95 3.99 18.38
N TYR A 249 1.96 4.33 17.60
CA TYR A 249 3.14 5.07 18.02
C TYR A 249 3.09 6.48 17.47
N PHE A 250 3.41 7.45 18.33
CA PHE A 250 3.60 8.85 17.97
C PHE A 250 5.10 9.08 17.83
N LEU A 251 5.56 9.47 16.65
CA LEU A 251 6.96 9.70 16.33
C LEU A 251 7.15 11.18 15.98
N SER A 252 8.30 11.76 16.35
CA SER A 252 8.65 13.11 15.91
C SER A 252 8.81 13.13 14.39
N ARG A 253 8.20 14.12 13.74
CA ARG A 253 8.31 14.30 12.29
C ARG A 253 9.68 14.79 11.83
N GLU A 254 10.49 15.36 12.72
CA GLU A 254 11.74 16.07 12.39
C GLU A 254 12.72 15.28 11.51
N THR A 255 12.78 13.96 11.66
CA THR A 255 13.71 13.09 10.91
C THR A 255 13.07 12.40 9.72
N PHE A 256 11.77 12.58 9.52
CA PHE A 256 11.04 11.96 8.44
C PHE A 256 11.03 12.86 7.20
N ARG A 257 11.19 12.22 6.03
CA ARG A 257 10.91 12.83 4.74
C ARG A 257 9.74 12.11 4.07
N ARG A 258 8.87 12.88 3.43
CA ARG A 258 7.79 12.34 2.60
C ARG A 258 8.39 11.68 1.36
N LEU A 259 7.90 10.50 1.00
CA LEU A 259 8.38 9.78 -0.17
C LEU A 259 7.67 10.29 -1.45
N PRO A 260 8.34 10.32 -2.61
CA PRO A 260 7.66 10.57 -3.88
C PRO A 260 6.73 9.40 -4.22
N LEU A 261 5.56 9.68 -4.80
CA LEU A 261 4.65 8.66 -5.33
C LEU A 261 4.91 8.40 -6.81
N ALA A 262 5.04 9.48 -7.57
CA ALA A 262 5.35 9.52 -9.00
C ALA A 262 6.00 10.89 -9.32
N GLU A 263 6.40 11.11 -10.57
CA GLU A 263 6.89 12.43 -10.98
C GLU A 263 5.87 13.54 -10.67
N GLY A 264 6.27 14.48 -9.81
CA GLY A 264 5.42 15.61 -9.37
C GLY A 264 4.41 15.31 -8.26
N ALA A 265 4.30 14.06 -7.80
CA ALA A 265 3.33 13.65 -6.78
C ALA A 265 4.02 13.05 -5.52
N MET A 266 3.47 13.32 -4.34
CA MET A 266 4.03 12.85 -3.06
C MET A 266 3.16 11.76 -2.43
N SER A 267 3.79 10.69 -1.93
CA SER A 267 3.12 9.59 -1.22
C SER A 267 2.69 10.01 0.18
N ASN A 268 1.70 9.33 0.74
CA ASN A 268 1.32 9.51 2.15
C ASN A 268 2.26 8.79 3.11
N GLU A 269 3.18 7.97 2.59
CA GLU A 269 4.25 7.35 3.34
C GLU A 269 5.42 8.31 3.57
N TRP A 270 5.93 8.23 4.79
CA TRP A 270 7.11 8.95 5.25
C TRP A 270 8.15 7.93 5.71
N ALA A 271 9.42 8.24 5.47
CA ALA A 271 10.53 7.43 5.90
C ALA A 271 11.55 8.25 6.70
N SER A 272 12.08 7.66 7.76
CA SER A 272 13.25 8.16 8.47
C SER A 272 14.39 7.15 8.38
N GLU A 273 15.55 7.64 7.95
CA GLU A 273 16.78 6.86 7.78
C GLU A 273 17.67 6.95 9.02
N VAL A 274 17.07 7.21 10.19
CA VAL A 274 17.72 7.13 11.50
C VAL A 274 16.84 6.35 12.47
N ALA A 275 17.45 5.83 13.53
CA ALA A 275 16.70 5.18 14.61
C ALA A 275 15.87 6.22 15.39
N ILE A 276 14.65 5.87 15.78
CA ILE A 276 13.70 6.80 16.42
C ILE A 276 13.13 6.21 17.69
N LYS A 277 13.08 7.01 18.76
CA LYS A 277 12.30 6.71 19.95
C LYS A 277 10.88 7.28 19.80
N PRO A 278 9.84 6.55 20.21
CA PRO A 278 8.49 7.11 20.26
C PRO A 278 8.40 8.27 21.24
N LEU A 279 7.59 9.27 20.90
CA LEU A 279 7.14 10.31 21.83
C LEU A 279 6.15 9.70 22.84
N ALA A 280 5.17 8.94 22.33
CA ALA A 280 4.17 8.24 23.12
C ALA A 280 3.67 6.98 22.39
N LYS A 281 2.94 6.15 23.13
CA LYS A 281 2.26 4.93 22.65
C LYS A 281 0.76 5.03 23.00
N LEU A 282 -0.13 4.67 22.11
CA LEU A 282 -1.57 4.56 22.38
C LEU A 282 -2.02 3.13 22.14
N ALA A 283 -2.57 2.50 23.18
CA ALA A 283 -3.19 1.19 23.04
C ALA A 283 -4.49 1.32 22.24
N LEU A 284 -4.71 0.42 21.29
CA LEU A 284 -5.90 0.36 20.44
C LEU A 284 -6.57 -1.01 20.59
N GLU A 285 -7.88 -0.99 20.76
CA GLU A 285 -8.75 -2.13 20.52
C GLU A 285 -9.20 -2.13 19.04
N PRO A 286 -9.58 -3.26 18.44
CA PRO A 286 -10.10 -3.30 17.08
C PRO A 286 -11.24 -2.29 16.83
N GLU A 287 -12.13 -2.12 17.80
CA GLU A 287 -13.31 -1.25 17.71
C GLU A 287 -12.96 0.24 17.73
N ASP A 288 -11.72 0.61 18.11
CA ASP A 288 -11.26 1.99 17.97
C ASP A 288 -11.06 2.37 16.50
N PHE A 289 -10.86 1.38 15.60
CA PHE A 289 -10.65 1.62 14.18
C PHE A 289 -11.99 1.90 13.46
N PRO A 290 -12.21 3.11 12.92
CA PRO A 290 -13.52 3.52 12.42
C PRO A 290 -13.97 2.77 11.15
N PHE A 291 -13.04 2.07 10.48
CA PHE A 291 -13.32 1.32 9.26
C PHE A 291 -13.38 -0.18 9.47
N LEU A 292 -13.42 -0.68 10.73
CA LEU A 292 -13.34 -2.11 11.02
C LEU A 292 -14.33 -2.96 10.23
N GLU A 293 -15.61 -2.56 10.23
CA GLU A 293 -16.69 -3.27 9.51
C GLU A 293 -16.71 -2.99 8.00
N GLN A 294 -15.85 -2.08 7.52
CA GLN A 294 -15.77 -1.66 6.13
C GLN A 294 -14.54 -2.25 5.43
N ILE A 295 -13.71 -3.04 6.13
CA ILE A 295 -12.57 -3.75 5.54
C ILE A 295 -13.08 -4.73 4.48
N GLY A 296 -12.53 -4.63 3.27
CA GLY A 296 -12.91 -5.46 2.13
C GLY A 296 -12.15 -6.77 2.03
N GLY A 297 -12.69 -7.67 1.21
CA GLY A 297 -12.08 -8.94 0.86
C GLY A 297 -11.52 -8.89 -0.56
N HIS A 298 -10.25 -9.26 -0.73
CA HIS A 298 -9.63 -9.40 -2.05
C HIS A 298 -9.18 -10.83 -2.33
N ASP A 299 -9.00 -11.16 -3.61
CA ASP A 299 -8.51 -12.48 -4.02
C ASP A 299 -6.97 -12.48 -4.06
N ASP A 300 -6.40 -13.35 -3.22
CA ASP A 300 -4.97 -13.59 -3.14
C ASP A 300 -4.57 -15.01 -3.51
N SER A 301 -5.45 -15.79 -4.15
CA SER A 301 -5.19 -17.19 -4.53
C SER A 301 -3.84 -17.35 -5.24
N ILE A 302 -3.51 -16.44 -6.16
CA ILE A 302 -2.21 -16.42 -6.86
C ILE A 302 -1.05 -16.13 -5.89
N LEU A 303 -1.16 -15.16 -4.99
CA LEU A 303 -0.10 -14.85 -4.03
C LEU A 303 0.11 -15.97 -3.01
N VAL A 304 -0.97 -16.56 -2.50
CA VAL A 304 -0.94 -17.71 -1.59
C VAL A 304 -0.27 -18.89 -2.28
N ARG A 305 -0.66 -19.20 -3.52
CA ARG A 305 -0.04 -20.27 -4.29
C ARG A 305 1.45 -20.03 -4.54
N ALA A 306 1.85 -18.80 -4.86
CA ALA A 306 3.27 -18.45 -5.01
C ALA A 306 4.07 -18.65 -3.70
N GLN A 307 3.47 -18.33 -2.55
CA GLN A 307 4.08 -18.58 -1.24
C GLN A 307 4.25 -20.08 -0.95
N GLU A 308 3.22 -20.89 -1.21
CA GLU A 308 3.28 -22.35 -1.07
C GLU A 308 4.37 -22.96 -1.95
N LEU A 309 4.43 -22.60 -3.23
CA LEU A 309 5.45 -23.07 -4.16
C LEU A 309 6.85 -22.66 -3.71
N THR A 310 7.01 -21.43 -3.22
CA THR A 310 8.31 -20.98 -2.68
C THR A 310 8.72 -21.85 -1.49
N GLY A 311 7.80 -22.17 -0.59
CA GLY A 311 8.06 -23.06 0.54
C GLY A 311 8.50 -24.45 0.10
N GLN A 312 7.79 -25.06 -0.86
CA GLN A 312 8.14 -26.37 -1.42
C GLN A 312 9.52 -26.37 -2.08
N VAL A 313 9.84 -25.33 -2.86
CA VAL A 313 11.16 -25.17 -3.48
C VAL A 313 12.26 -25.00 -2.43
N VAL A 314 12.08 -24.13 -1.43
CA VAL A 314 13.04 -23.91 -0.34
C VAL A 314 13.27 -25.21 0.45
N THR A 315 12.21 -25.97 0.76
CA THR A 315 12.32 -27.27 1.42
C THR A 315 13.17 -28.25 0.59
N ALA A 316 13.06 -28.23 -0.73
CA ALA A 316 13.86 -29.08 -1.62
C ALA A 316 15.33 -28.65 -1.77
N VAL A 317 15.76 -27.48 -1.30
CA VAL A 317 17.15 -27.02 -1.46
C VAL A 317 18.14 -27.81 -0.58
N VAL A 318 19.09 -28.54 -1.16
CA VAL A 318 20.14 -29.26 -0.42
C VAL A 318 21.24 -28.30 0.02
N GLN A 319 21.64 -27.40 -0.87
CA GLN A 319 22.62 -26.35 -0.60
C GLN A 319 22.35 -25.15 -1.49
N SER A 320 22.80 -23.97 -1.05
CA SER A 320 22.70 -22.75 -1.84
C SER A 320 24.02 -21.99 -1.83
N ASP A 321 24.25 -21.24 -2.91
CA ASP A 321 25.35 -20.30 -3.05
C ASP A 321 24.79 -18.96 -3.52
N ALA A 322 25.22 -17.89 -2.86
CA ALA A 322 24.80 -16.53 -3.13
C ALA A 322 26.01 -15.72 -3.55
N ALA A 323 26.02 -15.32 -4.82
CA ALA A 323 27.00 -14.41 -5.37
C ALA A 323 26.33 -13.06 -5.69
N SER A 324 27.13 -12.02 -5.88
CA SER A 324 26.59 -10.70 -6.23
C SER A 324 25.73 -10.78 -7.50
N GLY A 325 24.42 -10.55 -7.35
CA GLY A 325 23.45 -10.59 -8.45
C GLY A 325 22.87 -11.96 -8.81
N GLN A 326 23.16 -13.02 -8.05
CA GLN A 326 22.69 -14.36 -8.35
C GLN A 326 22.55 -15.25 -7.11
N ILE A 327 21.51 -16.08 -7.08
CA ILE A 327 21.37 -17.22 -6.15
C ILE A 327 21.36 -18.51 -6.95
N ARG A 328 22.11 -19.52 -6.50
CA ARG A 328 22.08 -20.90 -6.99
C ARG A 328 21.59 -21.81 -5.89
N MET A 329 20.62 -22.65 -6.19
CA MET A 329 20.08 -23.65 -5.25
C MET A 329 20.24 -25.03 -5.86
N GLN A 330 20.98 -25.92 -5.21
CA GLN A 330 20.95 -27.35 -5.56
C GLN A 330 19.69 -27.95 -4.96
N LEU A 331 18.95 -28.69 -5.77
CA LEU A 331 17.68 -29.29 -5.38
C LEU A 331 17.84 -30.79 -5.14
N ASP A 332 17.18 -31.31 -4.12
CA ASP A 332 16.92 -32.74 -3.92
C ASP A 332 15.87 -33.16 -4.95
N TRP A 333 16.33 -33.41 -6.17
CA TRP A 333 15.43 -33.55 -7.31
C TRP A 333 14.60 -34.84 -7.26
N THR A 334 13.30 -34.71 -7.46
CA THR A 334 12.37 -35.81 -7.67
C THR A 334 11.48 -35.54 -8.89
N SER A 335 10.83 -36.59 -9.42
CA SER A 335 9.84 -36.41 -10.51
C SER A 335 8.68 -35.51 -10.11
N GLU A 336 8.33 -35.49 -8.83
CA GLU A 336 7.23 -34.71 -8.28
C GLU A 336 7.58 -33.21 -8.16
N LEU A 337 8.87 -32.89 -8.00
CA LEU A 337 9.35 -31.50 -7.91
C LEU A 337 9.30 -30.78 -9.27
N GLY A 338 9.35 -31.51 -10.39
CA GLY A 338 9.35 -30.94 -11.73
C GLY A 338 8.16 -30.01 -12.01
N PRO A 339 6.90 -30.48 -11.89
CA PRO A 339 5.72 -29.64 -12.07
C PRO A 339 5.68 -28.42 -11.11
N ILE A 340 6.08 -28.60 -9.86
CA ILE A 340 6.16 -27.54 -8.84
C ILE A 340 7.11 -26.43 -9.29
N LEU A 341 8.29 -26.78 -9.82
CA LEU A 341 9.27 -25.80 -10.29
C LEU A 341 8.81 -25.05 -11.53
N LEU A 342 8.14 -25.73 -12.46
CA LEU A 342 7.60 -25.06 -13.65
C LEU A 342 6.57 -24.01 -13.27
N GLU A 343 5.61 -24.37 -12.41
CA GLU A 343 4.62 -23.44 -11.89
C GLU A 343 5.30 -22.30 -11.10
N TYR A 344 6.26 -22.64 -10.22
CA TYR A 344 7.03 -21.64 -9.47
C TYR A 344 7.71 -20.63 -10.41
N ILE A 345 8.36 -21.09 -11.46
CA ILE A 345 9.06 -20.22 -12.44
C ILE A 345 8.08 -19.29 -13.15
N GLU A 346 6.92 -19.80 -13.58
CA GLU A 346 5.88 -18.98 -14.21
C GLU A 346 5.37 -17.90 -13.26
N MET A 347 5.12 -18.26 -11.99
CA MET A 347 4.68 -17.29 -10.97
C MET A 347 5.76 -16.25 -10.65
N GLN A 348 7.02 -16.65 -10.49
CA GLN A 348 8.10 -15.69 -10.23
C GLN A 348 8.26 -14.69 -11.38
N ARG A 349 8.10 -15.12 -12.64
CA ARG A 349 8.12 -14.22 -13.80
C ARG A 349 6.93 -13.25 -13.82
N MET A 350 5.77 -13.67 -13.30
CA MET A 350 4.62 -12.79 -13.15
C MET A 350 4.89 -11.66 -12.14
N PHE A 351 5.49 -11.98 -10.99
CA PHE A 351 5.73 -11.01 -9.91
C PHE A 351 7.03 -10.21 -10.04
N VAL A 352 8.04 -10.78 -10.69
CA VAL A 352 9.34 -10.15 -10.92
C VAL A 352 9.74 -10.39 -12.37
N PRO A 353 9.14 -9.65 -13.34
CA PRO A 353 9.38 -9.89 -14.77
C PRO A 353 10.84 -9.72 -15.21
N THR A 354 11.64 -9.01 -14.42
CA THR A 354 13.07 -8.80 -14.65
C THR A 354 13.94 -9.94 -14.09
N ALA A 355 13.37 -10.87 -13.31
CA ALA A 355 14.11 -12.02 -12.82
C ALA A 355 14.23 -13.09 -13.89
N THR A 356 15.41 -13.72 -13.96
CA THR A 356 15.65 -14.90 -14.80
C THR A 356 15.82 -16.11 -13.90
N LEU A 357 15.07 -17.17 -14.20
CA LEU A 357 15.13 -18.46 -13.51
C LEU A 357 15.50 -19.54 -14.52
N THR A 358 16.57 -20.27 -14.23
CA THR A 358 17.14 -21.30 -15.10
C THR A 358 17.34 -22.60 -14.33
N LEU A 359 16.75 -23.69 -14.83
CA LEU A 359 17.02 -25.04 -14.35
C LEU A 359 18.18 -25.64 -15.13
N GLN A 360 19.19 -26.13 -14.41
CA GLN A 360 20.36 -26.81 -14.96
C GLN A 360 20.39 -28.26 -14.44
N PHE A 361 20.41 -29.21 -15.35
CA PHE A 361 20.54 -30.64 -15.04
C PHE A 361 22.00 -31.04 -15.28
N GLU A 362 22.71 -31.31 -14.20
CA GLU A 362 24.06 -31.88 -14.20
C GLU A 362 23.97 -33.38 -13.87
N PRO A 363 24.98 -34.21 -14.21
CA PRO A 363 24.90 -35.66 -14.00
C PRO A 363 24.55 -36.12 -12.58
N GLU A 364 24.89 -35.32 -11.57
CA GLU A 364 24.71 -35.65 -10.14
C GLU A 364 23.87 -34.60 -9.39
N ALA A 365 23.37 -33.57 -10.07
CA ALA A 365 22.71 -32.45 -9.40
C ALA A 365 21.72 -31.74 -10.32
N VAL A 366 20.64 -31.22 -9.74
CA VAL A 366 19.78 -30.25 -10.41
C VAL A 366 19.91 -28.91 -9.69
N TRP A 367 20.17 -27.86 -10.46
CA TRP A 367 20.33 -26.51 -9.94
C TRP A 367 19.23 -25.60 -10.45
N LEU A 368 18.63 -24.83 -9.55
CA LEU A 368 17.84 -23.65 -9.89
C LEU A 368 18.71 -22.40 -9.69
N GLN A 369 19.02 -21.74 -10.79
CA GLN A 369 19.75 -20.48 -10.82
C GLN A 369 18.76 -19.32 -10.99
N ILE A 370 18.85 -18.33 -10.11
CA ILE A 370 18.02 -17.14 -10.12
C ILE A 370 18.90 -15.88 -10.20
N THR A 371 18.62 -15.01 -11.15
CA THR A 371 19.17 -13.64 -11.21
C THR A 371 18.02 -12.65 -11.21
N GLY A 372 18.24 -11.44 -10.70
CA GLY A 372 17.18 -10.43 -10.63
C GLY A 372 17.56 -9.22 -9.78
N PRO A 373 16.59 -8.36 -9.45
CA PRO A 373 16.81 -7.19 -8.60
C PRO A 373 17.43 -7.56 -7.23
N PRO A 374 18.38 -6.78 -6.69
CA PRO A 374 19.04 -7.11 -5.42
C PRO A 374 18.08 -7.33 -4.24
N ALA A 375 17.00 -6.55 -4.14
CA ALA A 375 16.00 -6.70 -3.09
C ALA A 375 15.28 -8.07 -3.16
N TYR A 376 14.95 -8.52 -4.38
CA TYR A 376 14.34 -9.83 -4.59
C TYR A 376 15.29 -10.97 -4.18
N LEU A 377 16.55 -10.88 -4.59
CA LEU A 377 17.57 -11.87 -4.21
C LEU A 377 17.79 -11.87 -2.68
N GLN A 378 17.85 -10.70 -2.03
CA GLN A 378 17.98 -10.64 -0.57
C GLN A 378 16.81 -11.31 0.16
N VAL A 379 15.58 -11.14 -0.33
CA VAL A 379 14.40 -11.80 0.27
C VAL A 379 14.47 -13.31 0.11
N LEU A 380 14.88 -13.80 -1.06
CA LEU A 380 15.10 -15.24 -1.26
C LEU A 380 16.22 -15.76 -0.35
N GLN A 381 17.33 -15.02 -0.22
CA GLN A 381 18.43 -15.40 0.65
C GLN A 381 17.99 -15.52 2.11
N ASN A 382 17.25 -14.53 2.63
CA ASN A 382 16.75 -14.56 4.00
C ASN A 382 15.88 -15.80 4.25
N ARG A 383 15.05 -16.21 3.28
CA ARG A 383 14.24 -17.44 3.39
C ARG A 383 15.08 -18.72 3.38
N LEU A 384 16.18 -18.73 2.63
CA LEU A 384 17.12 -19.85 2.63
C LEU A 384 17.88 -19.94 3.96
N ASP A 385 18.22 -18.79 4.57
CA ASP A 385 18.92 -18.72 5.86
C ASP A 385 18.01 -19.10 7.05
N GLU A 386 16.68 -19.00 6.89
CA GLU A 386 15.67 -19.40 7.87
C GLU A 386 15.35 -20.91 7.85
N LYS A 387 15.85 -21.65 6.86
CA LYS A 387 15.72 -23.11 6.74
C LYS A 387 16.66 -23.84 7.70
#